data_AF-A0A9X1FCW9-F1
#
_entry.id   AF-A0A9X1FCW9-F1
#
_cell.length_a   1.000
_cell.length_b   1.000
_cell.length_c   1.000
_cell.angle_alpha   90.00
_cell.angle_beta   90.00
_cell.angle_gamma   90.00
#
_symmetry.space_group_name_H-M   'P 1'
#
loop_
_entity.id
_entity.type
_entity.pdbx_description
1 polymer ?
#
loop_
_entity_poly.entity_id
_entity_poly.type
_entity_poly.pdbx_seq_one_letter_code
_entity_poly.pdbx_strand_id
1 'polypeptide(L)'
;MKSSPPVRVRNQEMSLWQSVISEFAVSQLKSSSKGENTIAAHAQDHPMIRATNAYVLSSDIENSVLKFELSVQPKSLNSTDDLNQYLSELCFHIAKAKSRNNEALEEELMGQYRKYSDKDPGFLTCATTYAKYYAKYGGVLKYNKWQDNGGFNYGVIEYEIPNDAKVAIIGDWGTGMPDAQWLLYNIMENIHPDVIIHLGDIYYSATPSECINNFAAILDEVFKSYDRIPVFTIPGNHDYYAFAYGYYDMVLGLNENTPTAVQPASYFQLKTQDNGWQFLGMDTGFDDSNPANQFNTFYAGPQLKNNETQWHRDKLDTFGGNTVLLSHHQLFTGNAKINGFESVYGSYPYLNKYLLDDFRYYFGDKVAAWFWGHEHNQVIYKNNLFGLPKGRLVGASAYEEMTSNDPYKQKYQEVPFEDIKLSHDNGYYNHGFAVLDFSGRNNPTDSVVTTYYEYPSWGDVNPDPIPGGVSELFQEKLSTSPKDYGPTVNYGEMIHLNLEGSAGFIAPFKNGSQYYPIIGTTTVFLEIQGGSGVIMDEDVVTIKSLENGLGKYNILGAWSTSKSLYYYTPGYKQQNWIVKKVFPSDDKEIHQNDPLYFINQYHTGQYLCPYISTGYSDTYLTTNSNVPAVWFLKR
;
A
#
# COMPACT_ATOMS: atom_id res chain seq x y z
N MET A 1 16.41 23.22 -18.60
CA MET A 1 17.32 22.73 -17.53
C MET A 1 16.94 21.29 -17.23
N LYS A 2 17.88 20.43 -16.82
CA LYS A 2 17.56 19.05 -16.39
C LYS A 2 17.06 19.10 -14.95
N SER A 3 15.96 18.43 -14.63
CA SER A 3 15.55 18.18 -13.25
C SER A 3 15.78 16.70 -12.99
N SER A 4 16.66 16.36 -12.04
CA SER A 4 16.86 14.96 -11.69
C SER A 4 15.70 14.49 -10.82
N PRO A 5 15.10 13.32 -11.10
CA PRO A 5 14.08 12.73 -10.24
C PRO A 5 14.58 12.54 -8.79
N PRO A 6 13.68 12.60 -7.80
CA PRO A 6 13.99 12.26 -6.41
C PRO A 6 14.61 10.86 -6.26
N VAL A 7 15.63 10.72 -5.40
CA VAL A 7 16.23 9.42 -5.07
C VAL A 7 15.62 8.91 -3.76
N ARG A 8 15.01 7.72 -3.78
CA ARG A 8 14.47 7.08 -2.57
C ARG A 8 15.50 6.21 -1.86
N VAL A 9 15.26 6.02 -0.56
CA VAL A 9 15.98 5.07 0.28
C VAL A 9 15.01 4.27 1.12
N ARG A 10 15.33 3.01 1.31
CA ARG A 10 14.54 2.06 2.10
C ARG A 10 14.88 2.12 3.59
N ASN A 11 15.07 3.33 4.12
CA ASN A 11 15.47 3.58 5.50
C ASN A 11 14.91 4.92 6.03
N GLN A 12 14.09 4.89 7.07
CA GLN A 12 13.44 6.08 7.64
C GLN A 12 14.46 7.15 8.07
N GLU A 13 15.53 6.74 8.76
CA GLU A 13 16.54 7.66 9.26
C GLU A 13 17.26 8.36 8.09
N MET A 14 17.56 7.64 7.00
CA MET A 14 18.16 8.24 5.80
C MET A 14 17.18 9.11 5.02
N SER A 15 15.90 8.74 4.94
CA SER A 15 14.87 9.60 4.31
C SER A 15 14.75 10.93 5.04
N LEU A 16 14.74 10.91 6.39
CA LEU A 16 14.75 12.13 7.18
C LEU A 16 16.07 12.91 7.00
N TRP A 17 17.20 12.23 6.82
CA TRP A 17 18.45 12.88 6.46
C TRP A 17 18.37 13.61 5.11
N GLN A 18 17.84 12.97 4.07
CA GLN A 18 17.59 13.63 2.77
C GLN A 18 16.68 14.87 2.93
N SER A 19 15.65 14.74 3.77
CA SER A 19 14.69 15.83 4.03
C SER A 19 15.35 17.04 4.69
N VAL A 20 16.19 16.86 5.72
CA VAL A 20 16.89 17.99 6.38
C VAL A 20 17.92 18.65 5.47
N ILE A 21 18.55 17.88 4.59
CA ILE A 21 19.48 18.42 3.58
C ILE A 21 18.71 19.22 2.53
N SER A 22 17.55 18.73 2.09
CA SER A 22 16.65 19.44 1.19
C SER A 22 16.15 20.75 1.80
N GLU A 23 15.69 20.72 3.06
CA GLU A 23 15.26 21.91 3.81
C GLU A 23 16.36 22.99 3.85
N PHE A 24 17.60 22.57 4.12
CA PHE A 24 18.75 23.48 4.13
C PHE A 24 19.05 24.04 2.74
N ALA A 25 19.12 23.19 1.70
CA ALA A 25 19.38 23.59 0.32
C ALA A 25 18.31 24.59 -0.18
N VAL A 26 17.03 24.31 0.05
CA VAL A 26 15.92 25.20 -0.29
C VAL A 26 16.07 26.56 0.42
N SER A 27 16.49 26.57 1.69
CA SER A 27 16.72 27.83 2.42
C SER A 27 17.87 28.66 1.83
N GLN A 28 18.96 28.00 1.40
CA GLN A 28 20.08 28.68 0.74
C GLN A 28 19.67 29.27 -0.61
N LEU A 29 18.93 28.49 -1.41
CA LEU A 29 18.40 28.97 -2.69
C LEU A 29 17.47 30.17 -2.47
N LYS A 30 16.51 30.10 -1.55
CA LYS A 30 15.60 31.22 -1.19
C LYS A 30 16.33 32.50 -0.82
N SER A 31 17.45 32.40 -0.10
CA SER A 31 18.24 33.58 0.27
C SER A 31 19.04 34.18 -0.90
N SER A 32 19.28 33.40 -1.95
CA SER A 32 20.11 33.77 -3.10
C SER A 32 19.30 34.24 -4.31
N SER A 33 18.10 33.72 -4.51
CA SER A 33 17.18 34.09 -5.60
C SER A 33 16.12 35.09 -5.11
N LYS A 34 15.99 36.23 -5.81
CA LYS A 34 14.95 37.24 -5.55
C LYS A 34 13.57 36.74 -6.03
N GLY A 35 12.98 35.75 -5.35
CA GLY A 35 11.54 35.47 -5.41
C GLY A 35 11.00 34.66 -6.60
N GLU A 36 11.69 33.62 -7.07
CA GLU A 36 11.10 32.66 -8.02
C GLU A 36 10.45 31.47 -7.29
N ASN A 37 9.28 31.03 -7.76
CA ASN A 37 8.40 30.03 -7.12
C ASN A 37 8.80 28.56 -7.38
N THR A 38 9.91 28.26 -8.06
CA THR A 38 10.31 26.88 -8.46
C THR A 38 11.51 26.33 -7.67
N ILE A 39 11.59 26.62 -6.38
CA ILE A 39 12.81 26.38 -5.57
C ILE A 39 13.04 24.90 -5.25
N ALA A 40 11.98 24.09 -5.13
CA ALA A 40 12.08 22.66 -4.82
C ALA A 40 12.72 21.87 -5.97
N ALA A 41 12.32 22.14 -7.22
CA ALA A 41 12.89 21.53 -8.41
C ALA A 41 14.39 21.86 -8.59
N HIS A 42 14.79 23.10 -8.30
CA HIS A 42 16.19 23.52 -8.31
C HIS A 42 17.02 22.92 -7.17
N ALA A 43 16.38 22.41 -6.11
CA ALA A 43 17.08 21.83 -4.97
C ALA A 43 17.80 20.52 -5.36
N GLN A 44 17.26 19.72 -6.29
CA GLN A 44 17.88 18.45 -6.70
C GLN A 44 19.28 18.64 -7.30
N ASP A 45 19.56 19.79 -7.91
CA ASP A 45 20.88 20.17 -8.44
C ASP A 45 21.79 20.81 -7.38
N HIS A 46 21.36 20.90 -6.13
CA HIS A 46 22.20 21.42 -5.06
C HIS A 46 23.34 20.43 -4.75
N PRO A 47 24.61 20.88 -4.63
CA PRO A 47 25.74 19.97 -4.39
C PRO A 47 25.58 19.06 -3.17
N MET A 48 24.96 19.57 -2.10
CA MET A 48 24.69 18.74 -0.91
C MET A 48 23.65 17.66 -1.18
N ILE A 49 22.60 17.94 -1.96
CA ILE A 49 21.59 16.94 -2.31
C ILE A 49 22.21 15.85 -3.18
N ARG A 50 22.97 16.21 -4.22
CA ARG A 50 23.67 15.22 -5.06
C ARG A 50 24.61 14.33 -4.25
N ALA A 51 25.38 14.92 -3.33
CA ALA A 51 26.29 14.18 -2.47
C ALA A 51 25.55 13.23 -1.51
N THR A 52 24.46 13.68 -0.91
CA THR A 52 23.61 12.82 -0.07
C THR A 52 22.94 11.70 -0.87
N ASN A 53 22.46 11.98 -2.09
CA ASN A 53 21.91 10.96 -2.98
C ASN A 53 22.97 9.92 -3.39
N ALA A 54 24.20 10.35 -3.69
CA ALA A 54 25.31 9.44 -3.97
C ALA A 54 25.64 8.55 -2.76
N TYR A 55 25.65 9.11 -1.54
CA TYR A 55 25.81 8.35 -0.31
C TYR A 55 24.68 7.32 -0.14
N VAL A 56 23.42 7.75 -0.25
CA VAL A 56 22.24 6.88 -0.18
C VAL A 56 22.34 5.71 -1.16
N LEU A 57 22.60 6.00 -2.44
CA LEU A 57 22.73 4.97 -3.48
C LEU A 57 23.89 4.00 -3.17
N SER A 58 25.00 4.49 -2.62
CA SER A 58 26.12 3.64 -2.24
C SER A 58 25.81 2.73 -1.04
N SER A 59 24.92 3.16 -0.14
CA SER A 59 24.50 2.40 1.03
C SER A 59 23.36 1.40 0.75
N ASP A 60 22.54 1.65 -0.28
CA ASP A 60 21.38 0.80 -0.63
C ASP A 60 21.77 -0.44 -1.47
N ILE A 61 22.97 -0.45 -2.08
CA ILE A 61 23.46 -1.54 -2.95
C ILE A 61 23.63 -2.89 -2.21
N GLU A 62 23.74 -2.92 -0.89
CA GLU A 62 24.00 -4.17 -0.16
C GLU A 62 22.75 -4.96 0.27
N ASN A 63 21.51 -4.47 0.07
CA ASN A 63 20.29 -5.09 0.64
C ASN A 63 20.45 -5.46 2.13
N SER A 64 21.37 -4.80 2.83
CA SER A 64 21.77 -5.13 4.19
C SER A 64 21.11 -4.11 5.11
N VAL A 65 20.65 -4.57 6.27
CA VAL A 65 20.39 -3.69 7.40
C VAL A 65 21.66 -2.86 7.57
N LEU A 66 21.59 -1.56 7.24
CA LEU A 66 22.73 -0.64 7.22
C LEU A 66 23.74 -1.04 8.29
N LYS A 67 24.89 -1.60 7.87
CA LYS A 67 26.01 -1.75 8.78
C LYS A 67 26.41 -0.34 9.14
N PHE A 68 26.15 0.06 10.38
CA PHE A 68 26.45 1.39 10.91
C PHE A 68 27.95 1.67 11.08
N GLU A 69 28.81 1.01 10.30
CA GLU A 69 30.22 1.29 10.26
C GLU A 69 30.44 2.39 9.22
N LEU A 70 30.95 3.54 9.65
CA LEU A 70 31.37 4.60 8.73
C LEU A 70 32.31 4.00 7.68
N SER A 71 32.12 4.40 6.43
CA SER A 71 33.05 4.11 5.35
C SER A 71 34.47 4.58 5.73
N VAL A 72 35.46 3.83 5.25
CA VAL A 72 36.87 4.20 5.42
C VAL A 72 37.09 5.55 4.74
N GLN A 73 37.81 6.46 5.43
CA GLN A 73 38.20 7.81 4.98
C GLN A 73 38.46 7.90 3.46
N PRO A 74 38.06 9.00 2.78
CA PRO A 74 37.96 9.06 1.33
C PRO A 74 39.25 8.69 0.59
N LYS A 75 39.13 7.91 -0.49
CA LYS A 75 40.26 7.45 -1.34
C LYS A 75 41.05 8.60 -1.99
N SER A 76 40.47 9.80 -2.06
CA SER A 76 41.12 11.03 -2.54
C SER A 76 40.41 12.27 -2.00
N LEU A 77 41.15 13.22 -1.41
CA LEU A 77 40.65 14.51 -0.92
C LEU A 77 40.58 15.61 -2.02
N ASN A 78 40.82 15.23 -3.28
CA ASN A 78 40.96 16.17 -4.41
C ASN A 78 39.70 16.34 -5.25
N SER A 79 38.62 15.59 -5.00
CA SER A 79 37.32 15.80 -5.64
C SER A 79 36.34 16.37 -4.63
N THR A 80 35.66 17.46 -5.01
CA THR A 80 34.66 18.13 -4.15
C THR A 80 33.45 17.24 -3.90
N ASP A 81 33.08 16.41 -4.88
CA ASP A 81 31.93 15.51 -4.77
C ASP A 81 32.20 14.33 -3.82
N ASP A 82 33.39 13.70 -3.87
CA ASP A 82 33.76 12.61 -2.94
C ASP A 82 33.84 13.13 -1.49
N LEU A 83 34.38 14.35 -1.31
CA LEU A 83 34.44 14.98 0.01
C LEU A 83 33.03 15.29 0.54
N ASN A 84 32.15 15.83 -0.29
CA ASN A 84 30.77 16.13 0.12
C ASN A 84 29.99 14.85 0.44
N GLN A 85 30.20 13.76 -0.32
CA GLN A 85 29.58 12.47 -0.02
C GLN A 85 30.04 11.95 1.35
N TYR A 86 31.35 12.00 1.62
CA TYR A 86 31.90 11.60 2.92
C TYR A 86 31.41 12.50 4.08
N LEU A 87 31.32 13.82 3.86
CA LEU A 87 30.78 14.75 4.85
C LEU A 87 29.29 14.51 5.13
N SER A 88 28.50 14.21 4.10
CA SER A 88 27.09 13.81 4.25
C SER A 88 26.97 12.59 5.15
N GLU A 89 27.75 11.53 4.88
CA GLU A 89 27.80 10.32 5.69
C GLU A 89 28.23 10.63 7.14
N LEU A 90 29.37 11.28 7.34
CA LEU A 90 29.90 11.57 8.67
C LEU A 90 28.92 12.41 9.51
N CYS A 91 28.31 13.45 8.92
CA CYS A 91 27.34 14.27 9.62
C CYS A 91 26.01 13.55 9.87
N PHE A 92 25.60 12.62 9.02
CA PHE A 92 24.47 11.73 9.31
C PHE A 92 24.75 10.87 10.55
N HIS A 93 25.94 10.27 10.67
CA HIS A 93 26.32 9.51 11.85
C HIS A 93 26.37 10.39 13.12
N ILE A 94 26.87 11.63 13.01
CA ILE A 94 26.82 12.62 14.11
C ILE A 94 25.36 12.91 14.50
N ALA A 95 24.48 13.12 13.52
CA ALA A 95 23.05 13.39 13.74
C ALA A 95 22.37 12.27 14.53
N LYS A 96 22.72 11.01 14.23
CA LYS A 96 22.23 9.83 14.93
C LYS A 96 22.78 9.68 16.34
N ALA A 97 24.08 9.94 16.53
CA ALA A 97 24.69 9.92 17.85
C ALA A 97 23.99 10.96 18.76
N LYS A 98 23.78 12.16 18.23
CA LYS A 98 23.01 13.23 18.88
C LYS A 98 21.58 12.82 19.21
N SER A 99 20.81 12.31 18.24
CA SER A 99 19.41 11.95 18.45
C SER A 99 19.21 10.83 19.47
N ARG A 100 20.24 9.99 19.67
CA ARG A 100 20.25 8.87 20.62
C ARG A 100 20.94 9.20 21.95
N ASN A 101 21.36 10.45 22.16
CA ASN A 101 22.14 10.89 23.33
C ASN A 101 23.41 10.04 23.58
N ASN A 102 24.09 9.59 22.52
CA ASN A 102 25.34 8.85 22.62
C ASN A 102 26.53 9.81 22.56
N GLU A 103 26.81 10.47 23.68
CA GLU A 103 27.83 11.53 23.79
C GLU A 103 29.24 11.04 23.40
N ALA A 104 29.60 9.81 23.79
CA ALA A 104 30.92 9.24 23.49
C ALA A 104 31.14 9.06 21.98
N LEU A 105 30.14 8.51 21.28
CA LEU A 105 30.20 8.35 19.83
C LEU A 105 30.15 9.72 19.13
N GLU A 106 29.35 10.66 19.62
CA GLU A 106 29.32 12.01 19.09
C GLU A 106 30.69 12.68 19.19
N GLU A 107 31.36 12.62 20.34
CA GLU A 107 32.69 13.21 20.54
C GLU A 107 33.73 12.60 19.58
N GLU A 108 33.72 11.28 19.41
CA GLU A 108 34.59 10.57 18.47
C GLU A 108 34.39 11.08 17.04
N LEU A 109 33.14 11.09 16.57
CA LEU A 109 32.78 11.51 15.21
C LEU A 109 33.06 13.00 14.98
N MET A 110 32.80 13.85 15.97
CA MET A 110 33.15 15.27 15.94
C MET A 110 34.67 15.47 15.87
N GLY A 111 35.46 14.62 16.53
CA GLY A 111 36.91 14.59 16.38
C GLY A 111 37.36 14.29 14.95
N GLN A 112 36.66 13.39 14.25
CA GLN A 112 36.90 13.13 12.82
C GLN A 112 36.47 14.30 11.94
N TYR A 113 35.28 14.87 12.20
CA TYR A 113 34.72 16.01 11.45
C TYR A 113 35.61 17.26 11.49
N ARG A 114 36.27 17.54 12.62
CA ARG A 114 37.16 18.71 12.78
C ARG A 114 38.26 18.81 11.72
N LYS A 115 38.65 17.71 11.07
CA LYS A 115 39.63 17.70 9.98
C LYS A 115 39.13 18.36 8.69
N TYR A 116 37.81 18.53 8.58
CA TYR A 116 37.11 18.95 7.38
C TYR A 116 36.18 20.16 7.62
N SER A 117 36.17 20.73 8.82
CA SER A 117 35.17 21.74 9.22
C SER A 117 35.23 23.03 8.42
N ASP A 118 36.39 23.37 7.83
CA ASP A 118 36.58 24.51 6.94
C ASP A 118 36.04 24.28 5.52
N LYS A 119 35.65 23.04 5.21
CA LYS A 119 35.12 22.62 3.92
C LYS A 119 33.66 22.18 3.97
N ASP A 120 33.00 22.26 5.13
CA ASP A 120 31.59 21.88 5.28
C ASP A 120 30.67 22.91 4.62
N PRO A 121 29.91 22.53 3.56
CA PRO A 121 28.92 23.41 2.96
C PRO A 121 27.66 23.63 3.83
N GLY A 122 27.48 22.84 4.91
CA GLY A 122 26.38 22.98 5.85
C GLY A 122 25.84 21.67 6.45
N PHE A 123 26.49 20.54 6.21
CA PHE A 123 26.05 19.23 6.71
C PHE A 123 25.97 19.18 8.24
N LEU A 124 26.86 19.85 8.98
CA LEU A 124 26.79 19.87 10.44
C LEU A 124 25.54 20.62 10.95
N THR A 125 25.11 21.66 10.23
CA THR A 125 23.84 22.34 10.53
C THR A 125 22.67 21.39 10.34
N CYS A 126 22.68 20.62 9.26
CA CYS A 126 21.67 19.60 8.98
C CYS A 126 21.63 18.51 10.06
N ALA A 127 22.80 18.08 10.58
CA ALA A 127 22.87 17.12 11.69
C ALA A 127 22.19 17.63 12.96
N THR A 128 22.25 18.95 13.19
CA THR A 128 21.55 19.59 14.31
C THR A 128 20.05 19.67 14.06
N THR A 129 19.60 20.00 12.84
CA THR A 129 18.18 20.01 12.48
C THR A 129 17.56 18.61 12.58
N TYR A 130 18.27 17.58 12.13
CA TYR A 130 17.87 16.18 12.29
C TYR A 130 17.62 15.82 13.76
N ALA A 131 18.59 16.11 14.63
CA ALA A 131 18.45 15.84 16.07
C ALA A 131 17.28 16.62 16.71
N LYS A 132 16.98 17.84 16.22
CA LYS A 132 15.84 18.64 16.69
C LYS A 132 14.50 17.98 16.39
N TYR A 133 14.32 17.30 15.25
CA TYR A 133 13.08 16.58 14.95
C TYR A 133 12.80 15.49 16.00
N TYR A 134 13.81 14.67 16.32
CA TYR A 134 13.70 13.67 17.39
C TYR A 134 13.46 14.32 18.77
N ALA A 135 14.21 15.36 19.12
CA ALA A 135 14.08 16.02 20.41
C ALA A 135 12.72 16.70 20.60
N LYS A 136 12.17 17.31 19.54
CA LYS A 136 10.89 18.03 19.57
C LYS A 136 9.70 17.09 19.80
N TYR A 137 9.72 15.92 19.15
CA TYR A 137 8.58 14.99 19.16
C TYR A 137 8.80 13.75 20.04
N GLY A 138 9.98 13.61 20.66
CA GLY A 138 10.33 12.48 21.51
C GLY A 138 10.36 11.13 20.78
N GLY A 139 10.46 11.14 19.45
CA GLY A 139 10.35 9.93 18.63
C GLY A 139 8.94 9.33 18.54
N VAL A 140 7.91 10.05 19.00
CA VAL A 140 6.52 9.58 19.03
C VAL A 140 5.84 9.95 17.72
N LEU A 141 5.16 9.00 17.08
CA LEU A 141 4.33 9.27 15.90
C LEU A 141 3.01 9.92 16.32
N LYS A 142 2.60 11.00 15.63
CA LYS A 142 1.27 11.60 15.82
C LYS A 142 0.21 10.72 15.16
N TYR A 143 -0.90 10.44 15.85
CA TYR A 143 -2.04 9.72 15.29
C TYR A 143 -3.33 10.24 15.91
N ASN A 144 -4.25 10.66 15.07
CA ASN A 144 -5.46 11.37 15.45
C ASN A 144 -6.65 10.41 15.40
N LYS A 145 -7.09 9.94 16.57
CA LYS A 145 -8.11 8.88 16.73
C LYS A 145 -9.36 9.31 17.46
N TRP A 146 -10.47 8.64 17.15
CA TRP A 146 -11.81 8.96 17.67
C TRP A 146 -11.97 8.78 19.17
N GLN A 147 -11.24 7.82 19.76
CA GLN A 147 -11.33 7.50 21.19
C GLN A 147 -10.93 8.69 22.07
N ASP A 148 -10.03 9.53 21.57
CA ASP A 148 -9.55 10.70 22.29
C ASP A 148 -10.36 11.97 21.96
N ASN A 149 -11.28 11.89 20.99
CA ASN A 149 -11.87 13.06 20.33
C ASN A 149 -13.39 12.98 20.13
N GLY A 150 -14.11 12.31 21.03
CA GLY A 150 -15.58 12.43 21.12
C GLY A 150 -16.40 11.38 20.36
N GLY A 151 -15.82 10.22 20.03
CA GLY A 151 -16.58 9.05 19.57
C GLY A 151 -16.59 8.84 18.05
N PHE A 152 -17.40 7.89 17.56
CA PHE A 152 -17.45 7.46 16.15
C PHE A 152 -17.81 8.55 15.12
N ASN A 153 -18.19 9.75 15.54
CA ASN A 153 -18.36 10.89 14.63
C ASN A 153 -17.05 11.62 14.32
N TYR A 154 -16.00 11.40 15.11
CA TYR A 154 -14.67 11.95 14.81
C TYR A 154 -14.11 11.29 13.55
N GLY A 155 -13.81 12.10 12.54
CA GLY A 155 -13.41 11.66 11.19
C GLY A 155 -14.56 11.64 10.18
N VAL A 156 -15.81 11.87 10.59
CA VAL A 156 -16.90 12.15 9.64
C VAL A 156 -16.80 13.61 9.22
N ILE A 157 -16.58 13.85 7.93
CA ILE A 157 -16.45 15.20 7.38
C ILE A 157 -17.86 15.79 7.21
N GLU A 158 -18.04 17.05 7.62
CA GLU A 158 -19.34 17.74 7.54
C GLU A 158 -19.66 18.17 6.10
N TYR A 159 -18.65 18.50 5.30
CA TYR A 159 -18.79 18.77 3.88
C TYR A 159 -19.35 17.56 3.14
N GLU A 160 -20.41 17.82 2.36
CA GLU A 160 -21.05 16.83 1.51
C GLU A 160 -20.67 17.07 0.05
N ILE A 161 -20.23 16.01 -0.62
CA ILE A 161 -19.86 16.04 -2.04
C ILE A 161 -21.12 16.29 -2.88
N PRO A 162 -21.13 17.26 -3.82
CA PRO A 162 -22.27 17.48 -4.71
C PRO A 162 -22.70 16.21 -5.45
N ASN A 163 -24.00 16.08 -5.72
CA ASN A 163 -24.54 14.86 -6.33
C ASN A 163 -24.05 14.61 -7.76
N ASP A 164 -23.63 15.66 -8.48
CA ASP A 164 -23.09 15.63 -9.83
C ASP A 164 -21.57 15.86 -9.86
N ALA A 165 -20.90 15.75 -8.71
CA ALA A 165 -19.49 16.06 -8.58
C ALA A 165 -18.57 15.16 -9.42
N LYS A 166 -17.39 15.69 -9.73
CA LYS A 166 -16.21 14.92 -10.12
C LYS A 166 -15.21 14.87 -8.96
N VAL A 167 -14.84 13.67 -8.54
CA VAL A 167 -13.84 13.44 -7.49
C VAL A 167 -12.57 12.92 -8.13
N ALA A 168 -11.50 13.71 -8.08
CA ALA A 168 -10.17 13.32 -8.55
C ALA A 168 -9.39 12.59 -7.45
N ILE A 169 -8.77 11.45 -7.81
CA ILE A 169 -7.93 10.64 -6.95
C ILE A 169 -6.50 10.68 -7.49
N ILE A 170 -5.57 11.13 -6.65
CA ILE A 170 -4.12 11.19 -6.93
C ILE A 170 -3.36 10.44 -5.83
N GLY A 171 -2.21 9.86 -6.13
CA GLY A 171 -1.38 9.16 -5.14
C GLY A 171 0.10 9.36 -5.39
N ASP A 172 0.88 9.37 -4.31
CA ASP A 172 2.34 9.54 -4.35
C ASP A 172 2.73 10.81 -5.12
N TRP A 173 1.95 11.87 -4.92
CA TRP A 173 2.00 13.12 -5.70
C TRP A 173 2.94 14.17 -5.08
N GLY A 174 3.17 14.11 -3.76
CA GLY A 174 3.86 15.15 -2.99
C GLY A 174 5.37 15.21 -3.19
N THR A 175 5.87 15.21 -4.44
CA THR A 175 7.30 15.22 -4.79
C THR A 175 7.91 16.62 -4.81
N GLY A 176 7.09 17.66 -5.01
CA GLY A 176 7.57 19.03 -5.21
C GLY A 176 8.14 19.31 -6.60
N MET A 177 8.03 18.36 -7.54
CA MET A 177 8.56 18.48 -8.89
C MET A 177 7.64 19.32 -9.79
N PRO A 178 8.16 19.98 -10.84
CA PRO A 178 7.36 20.83 -11.71
C PRO A 178 6.23 20.10 -12.44
N ASP A 179 6.47 18.87 -12.89
CA ASP A 179 5.46 18.02 -13.52
C ASP A 179 4.34 17.62 -12.57
N ALA A 180 4.60 17.47 -11.27
CA ALA A 180 3.55 17.30 -10.26
C ALA A 180 2.59 18.52 -10.23
N GLN A 181 3.14 19.73 -10.23
CA GLN A 181 2.36 20.97 -10.31
C GLN A 181 1.58 21.06 -11.62
N TRP A 182 2.22 20.72 -12.75
CA TRP A 182 1.57 20.77 -14.05
C TRP A 182 0.51 19.70 -14.25
N LEU A 183 0.67 18.49 -13.69
CA LEU A 183 -0.41 17.51 -13.65
C LEU A 183 -1.63 18.14 -12.96
N LEU A 184 -1.45 18.71 -11.76
CA LEU A 184 -2.55 19.31 -11.01
C LEU A 184 -3.19 20.47 -11.79
N TYR A 185 -2.40 21.32 -12.45
CA TYR A 185 -2.92 22.37 -13.33
C TYR A 185 -3.81 21.79 -14.44
N ASN A 186 -3.36 20.73 -15.11
CA ASN A 186 -4.12 20.10 -16.20
C ASN A 186 -5.35 19.32 -15.70
N ILE A 187 -5.31 18.77 -14.48
CA ILE A 187 -6.51 18.25 -13.82
C ILE A 187 -7.55 19.38 -13.65
N MET A 188 -7.14 20.54 -13.12
CA MET A 188 -8.05 21.67 -12.93
C MET A 188 -8.57 22.24 -14.25
N GLU A 189 -7.72 22.33 -15.27
CA GLU A 189 -8.05 22.90 -16.59
C GLU A 189 -8.91 21.98 -17.45
N ASN A 190 -8.67 20.67 -17.45
CA ASN A 190 -9.31 19.74 -18.38
C ASN A 190 -10.44 18.92 -17.75
N ILE A 191 -10.38 18.64 -16.44
CA ILE A 191 -11.34 17.78 -15.75
C ILE A 191 -12.39 18.61 -15.00
N HIS A 192 -11.95 19.72 -14.39
CA HIS A 192 -12.73 20.55 -13.46
C HIS A 192 -13.32 19.71 -12.31
N PRO A 193 -12.48 19.13 -11.43
CA PRO A 193 -12.98 18.38 -10.28
C PRO A 193 -13.61 19.30 -9.23
N ASP A 194 -14.52 18.75 -8.44
CA ASP A 194 -15.13 19.41 -7.28
C ASP A 194 -14.42 19.06 -5.97
N VAL A 195 -13.71 17.92 -5.95
CA VAL A 195 -12.94 17.43 -4.81
C VAL A 195 -11.69 16.71 -5.30
N ILE A 196 -10.57 16.90 -4.59
CA ILE A 196 -9.35 16.09 -4.77
C ILE A 196 -9.13 15.23 -3.52
N ILE A 197 -8.81 13.96 -3.71
CA ILE A 197 -8.36 13.06 -2.65
C ILE A 197 -6.97 12.53 -2.98
N HIS A 198 -6.03 12.73 -2.05
CA HIS A 198 -4.67 12.25 -2.14
C HIS A 198 -4.46 10.98 -1.31
N LEU A 199 -3.83 9.95 -1.92
CA LEU A 199 -3.61 8.63 -1.33
C LEU A 199 -2.29 8.49 -0.55
N GLY A 200 -1.71 9.60 -0.11
CA GLY A 200 -0.55 9.63 0.78
C GLY A 200 0.80 9.70 0.07
N ASP A 201 1.85 9.82 0.90
CA ASP A 201 3.25 10.03 0.57
C ASP A 201 3.60 11.45 0.06
N ILE A 202 3.99 12.31 1.01
CA ILE A 202 4.72 13.55 0.76
C ILE A 202 6.22 13.28 0.94
N TYR A 203 6.98 13.46 -0.15
CA TYR A 203 8.39 13.10 -0.17
C TYR A 203 9.29 14.20 0.39
N TYR A 204 10.38 13.84 1.08
CA TYR A 204 10.81 12.46 1.40
C TYR A 204 10.31 11.96 2.75
N SER A 205 9.91 12.82 3.68
CA SER A 205 9.54 12.38 5.04
C SER A 205 8.41 13.20 5.64
N ALA A 206 7.68 13.96 4.82
CA ALA A 206 6.71 14.95 5.25
C ALA A 206 7.17 15.81 6.43
N THR A 207 8.42 16.30 6.36
CA THR A 207 8.83 17.38 7.25
C THR A 207 7.87 18.56 7.08
N PRO A 208 7.70 19.44 8.09
CA PRO A 208 6.88 20.64 7.94
C PRO A 208 7.24 21.47 6.70
N SER A 209 8.54 21.52 6.34
CA SER A 209 9.01 22.19 5.13
C SER A 209 8.49 21.49 3.86
N GLU A 210 8.56 20.17 3.77
CA GLU A 210 8.06 19.40 2.62
C GLU A 210 6.53 19.47 2.51
N CYS A 211 5.80 19.36 3.62
CA CYS A 211 4.34 19.52 3.61
C CYS A 211 3.91 20.88 3.03
N ILE A 212 4.70 21.93 3.29
CA ILE A 212 4.46 23.24 2.69
C ILE A 212 4.90 23.26 1.23
N ASN A 213 6.19 23.02 0.94
CA ASN A 213 6.75 23.31 -0.37
C ASN A 213 6.37 22.27 -1.44
N ASN A 214 6.15 21.01 -1.06
CA ASN A 214 5.88 19.91 -1.98
C ASN A 214 4.40 19.58 -2.11
N PHE A 215 3.54 20.24 -1.32
CA PHE A 215 2.11 19.96 -1.29
C PHE A 215 1.26 21.23 -1.19
N ALA A 216 1.18 21.86 -0.01
CA ALA A 216 0.25 22.97 0.23
C ALA A 216 0.51 24.20 -0.66
N ALA A 217 1.77 24.61 -0.80
CA ALA A 217 2.13 25.75 -1.63
C ALA A 217 1.88 25.51 -3.13
N ILE A 218 1.97 24.26 -3.59
CA ILE A 218 1.67 23.90 -4.99
C ILE A 218 0.16 24.00 -5.23
N LEU A 219 -0.66 23.50 -4.30
CA LEU A 219 -2.12 23.68 -4.34
C LEU A 219 -2.48 25.16 -4.38
N ASP A 220 -1.92 25.96 -3.47
CA ASP A 220 -2.18 27.40 -3.43
C ASP A 220 -1.74 28.12 -4.70
N GLU A 221 -0.63 27.71 -5.33
CA GLU A 221 -0.19 28.26 -6.61
C GLU A 221 -1.17 27.93 -7.74
N VAL A 222 -1.63 26.69 -7.86
CA VAL A 222 -2.61 26.30 -8.88
C VAL A 222 -3.95 27.00 -8.66
N PHE A 223 -4.44 27.07 -7.42
CA PHE A 223 -5.70 27.75 -7.08
C PHE A 223 -5.67 29.28 -7.20
N LYS A 224 -4.53 29.90 -7.58
CA LYS A 224 -4.56 31.30 -8.04
C LYS A 224 -5.29 31.47 -9.37
N SER A 225 -5.36 30.41 -10.18
CA SER A 225 -5.95 30.43 -11.53
C SER A 225 -7.35 29.78 -11.58
N TYR A 226 -7.78 29.12 -10.51
CA TYR A 226 -9.04 28.36 -10.46
C TYR A 226 -9.72 28.55 -9.10
N ASP A 227 -11.03 28.28 -9.04
CA ASP A 227 -11.74 28.25 -7.76
C ASP A 227 -11.14 27.17 -6.85
N ARG A 228 -10.97 27.52 -5.56
CA ARG A 228 -10.42 26.60 -4.57
C ARG A 228 -11.45 25.56 -4.19
N ILE A 229 -11.11 24.29 -4.40
CA ILE A 229 -11.95 23.13 -4.06
C ILE A 229 -11.41 22.40 -2.82
N PRO A 230 -12.24 21.61 -2.11
CA PRO A 230 -11.78 20.79 -1.00
C PRO A 230 -10.75 19.73 -1.42
N VAL A 231 -9.72 19.58 -0.59
CA VAL A 231 -8.66 18.57 -0.74
C VAL A 231 -8.60 17.72 0.52
N PHE A 232 -8.64 16.40 0.37
CA PHE A 232 -8.51 15.45 1.48
C PHE A 232 -7.31 14.55 1.24
N THR A 233 -6.69 14.06 2.32
CA THR A 233 -5.50 13.22 2.19
C THR A 233 -5.39 12.21 3.33
N ILE A 234 -5.01 10.99 2.99
CA ILE A 234 -4.62 9.96 3.96
C ILE A 234 -3.08 9.88 4.02
N PRO A 235 -2.49 9.52 5.17
CA PRO A 235 -1.03 9.45 5.27
C PRO A 235 -0.49 8.14 4.65
N GLY A 236 0.62 8.27 3.94
CA GLY A 236 1.48 7.16 3.54
C GLY A 236 2.60 6.88 4.53
N ASN A 237 3.50 5.94 4.22
CA ASN A 237 4.62 5.63 5.11
C ASN A 237 5.62 6.78 5.20
N HIS A 238 5.87 7.51 4.09
CA HIS A 238 6.78 8.65 4.09
C HIS A 238 6.26 9.78 4.99
N ASP A 239 4.94 9.91 5.15
CA ASP A 239 4.34 10.93 6.00
C ASP A 239 4.68 10.76 7.49
N TYR A 240 5.09 9.55 7.88
CA TYR A 240 5.51 9.21 9.24
C TYR A 240 7.01 9.30 9.49
N TYR A 241 7.84 9.52 8.46
CA TYR A 241 9.30 9.52 8.63
C TYR A 241 9.81 10.74 9.41
N ALA A 242 9.06 11.84 9.41
CA ALA A 242 9.22 12.97 10.34
C ALA A 242 8.10 13.03 11.39
N PHE A 243 7.58 11.86 11.80
CA PHE A 243 6.61 11.67 12.89
C PHE A 243 5.19 12.23 12.64
N ALA A 244 4.86 12.58 11.39
CA ALA A 244 3.56 13.07 10.92
C ALA A 244 3.05 14.38 11.55
N TYR A 245 3.81 15.06 12.41
CA TYR A 245 3.36 16.35 12.98
C TYR A 245 3.18 17.42 11.90
N GLY A 246 4.15 17.55 10.98
CA GLY A 246 4.05 18.48 9.84
C GLY A 246 2.87 18.13 8.93
N TYR A 247 2.70 16.83 8.65
CA TYR A 247 1.57 16.32 7.86
C TYR A 247 0.22 16.74 8.48
N TYR A 248 -0.02 16.43 9.75
CA TYR A 248 -1.31 16.75 10.37
C TYR A 248 -1.54 18.25 10.58
N ASP A 249 -0.49 19.05 10.78
CA ASP A 249 -0.61 20.50 10.85
C ASP A 249 -1.01 21.07 9.47
N MET A 250 -0.46 20.53 8.38
CA MET A 250 -0.87 20.85 7.02
C MET A 250 -2.32 20.42 6.75
N VAL A 251 -2.71 19.18 7.08
CA VAL A 251 -4.07 18.66 6.84
C VAL A 251 -5.14 19.56 7.45
N LEU A 252 -4.91 20.07 8.67
CA LEU A 252 -5.84 21.00 9.33
C LEU A 252 -6.00 22.34 8.57
N GLY A 253 -4.97 22.77 7.83
CA GLY A 253 -4.97 23.99 7.02
C GLY A 253 -5.44 23.81 5.58
N LEU A 254 -5.47 22.57 5.05
CA LEU A 254 -5.77 22.32 3.63
C LEU A 254 -7.10 22.92 3.18
N ASN A 255 -8.12 22.90 4.03
CA ASN A 255 -9.48 23.35 3.70
C ASN A 255 -9.91 24.60 4.50
N GLU A 256 -8.98 25.49 4.86
CA GLU A 256 -9.30 26.68 5.68
C GLU A 256 -10.41 27.58 5.12
N ASN A 257 -10.58 27.61 3.79
CA ASN A 257 -11.61 28.39 3.10
C ASN A 257 -12.98 27.68 3.04
N THR A 258 -13.06 26.42 3.47
CA THR A 258 -14.28 25.60 3.52
C THR A 258 -14.42 24.98 4.90
N PRO A 259 -14.95 25.69 5.92
CA PRO A 259 -14.94 25.25 7.31
C PRO A 259 -15.64 23.91 7.59
N THR A 260 -16.55 23.47 6.73
CA THR A 260 -17.22 22.16 6.83
C THR A 260 -16.35 21.01 6.30
N ALA A 261 -15.29 21.29 5.55
CA ALA A 261 -14.39 20.30 4.95
C ALA A 261 -13.15 20.01 5.82
N VAL A 262 -13.19 20.30 7.13
CA VAL A 262 -12.06 20.05 8.03
C VAL A 262 -11.88 18.55 8.24
N GLN A 263 -10.65 18.08 8.06
CA GLN A 263 -10.24 16.69 8.31
C GLN A 263 -9.40 16.61 9.61
N PRO A 264 -10.00 16.32 10.77
CA PRO A 264 -9.25 16.30 12.03
C PRO A 264 -8.55 14.97 12.30
N ALA A 265 -9.07 13.87 11.76
CA ALA A 265 -8.63 12.51 12.04
C ALA A 265 -7.61 11.99 11.02
N SER A 266 -6.89 10.93 11.40
CA SER A 266 -5.96 10.20 10.52
C SER A 266 -6.64 9.48 9.35
N TYR A 267 -7.94 9.24 9.49
CA TYR A 267 -8.85 8.59 8.56
C TYR A 267 -10.08 9.49 8.40
N PHE A 268 -10.90 9.26 7.38
CA PHE A 268 -12.09 10.07 7.19
C PHE A 268 -13.24 9.34 6.49
N GLN A 269 -14.45 9.89 6.63
CA GLN A 269 -15.63 9.56 5.84
C GLN A 269 -16.10 10.83 5.12
N LEU A 270 -16.19 10.75 3.79
CA LEU A 270 -16.89 11.71 2.95
C LEU A 270 -18.15 11.06 2.40
N LYS A 271 -19.20 11.85 2.15
CA LYS A 271 -20.47 11.36 1.60
C LYS A 271 -20.96 12.30 0.51
N THR A 272 -21.68 11.76 -0.47
CA THR A 272 -22.51 12.56 -1.36
C THR A 272 -23.72 13.11 -0.62
N GLN A 273 -24.25 14.27 -1.04
CA GLN A 273 -25.41 14.93 -0.42
C GLN A 273 -26.64 14.02 -0.35
N ASP A 274 -26.84 13.19 -1.39
CA ASP A 274 -27.93 12.21 -1.46
C ASP A 274 -27.69 10.94 -0.62
N ASN A 275 -26.55 10.82 0.07
CA ASN A 275 -26.09 9.63 0.79
C ASN A 275 -26.09 8.34 -0.06
N GLY A 276 -25.96 8.48 -1.38
CA GLY A 276 -25.83 7.38 -2.32
C GLY A 276 -24.45 6.72 -2.28
N TRP A 277 -23.41 7.53 -2.00
CA TRP A 277 -22.02 7.07 -1.95
C TRP A 277 -21.26 7.66 -0.76
N GLN A 278 -20.31 6.88 -0.24
CA GLN A 278 -19.31 7.32 0.72
C GLN A 278 -17.89 6.94 0.28
N PHE A 279 -16.91 7.71 0.77
CA PHE A 279 -15.49 7.39 0.68
C PHE A 279 -14.95 7.19 2.10
N LEU A 280 -14.23 6.10 2.32
CA LEU A 280 -13.56 5.81 3.59
C LEU A 280 -12.04 5.82 3.38
N GLY A 281 -11.38 6.88 3.83
CA GLY A 281 -9.92 7.02 3.82
C GLY A 281 -9.30 6.40 5.05
N MET A 282 -8.32 5.51 4.88
CA MET A 282 -7.68 4.74 5.95
C MET A 282 -6.21 5.10 6.14
N ASP A 283 -5.74 5.09 7.38
CA ASP A 283 -4.32 5.24 7.73
C ASP A 283 -3.63 3.88 7.78
N THR A 284 -3.19 3.42 6.62
CA THR A 284 -2.30 2.27 6.50
C THR A 284 -0.82 2.62 6.71
N GLY A 285 -0.48 3.90 6.84
CA GLY A 285 0.90 4.39 6.93
C GLY A 285 1.50 4.22 8.33
N PHE A 286 0.67 4.33 9.38
CA PHE A 286 1.16 4.38 10.77
C PHE A 286 1.98 3.14 11.16
N ASP A 287 1.42 1.94 11.00
CA ASP A 287 2.07 0.68 11.41
C ASP A 287 3.10 0.17 10.37
N ASP A 288 3.28 0.88 9.24
CA ASP A 288 4.37 0.67 8.28
C ASP A 288 5.30 1.89 8.14
N SER A 289 5.36 2.71 9.18
CA SER A 289 6.25 3.86 9.30
C SER A 289 7.75 3.52 9.36
N ASN A 290 8.11 2.23 9.28
CA ASN A 290 9.49 1.76 9.22
C ASN A 290 9.75 0.97 7.93
N PRO A 291 10.43 1.57 6.93
CA PRO A 291 10.72 0.90 5.66
C PRO A 291 11.62 -0.33 5.80
N ALA A 292 12.29 -0.56 6.95
CA ALA A 292 12.99 -1.81 7.21
C ALA A 292 12.04 -3.03 7.22
N ASN A 293 10.73 -2.82 7.42
CA ASN A 293 9.71 -3.85 7.37
C ASN A 293 9.74 -4.65 6.06
N GLN A 294 10.04 -4.02 4.93
CA GLN A 294 10.09 -4.71 3.63
C GLN A 294 11.19 -5.80 3.54
N PHE A 295 12.23 -5.68 4.37
CA PHE A 295 13.33 -6.63 4.47
C PHE A 295 13.18 -7.59 5.65
N ASN A 296 12.29 -7.28 6.59
CA ASN A 296 12.02 -8.14 7.74
C ASN A 296 11.27 -9.39 7.27
N THR A 297 11.93 -10.55 7.42
CA THR A 297 11.36 -11.85 7.03
C THR A 297 10.14 -12.24 7.85
N PHE A 298 9.97 -11.68 9.05
CA PHE A 298 8.84 -11.92 9.95
C PHE A 298 7.71 -10.89 9.82
N TYR A 299 7.90 -9.82 9.03
CA TYR A 299 6.88 -8.79 8.87
C TYR A 299 5.66 -9.34 8.13
N ALA A 300 4.48 -9.15 8.71
CA ALA A 300 3.20 -9.34 8.05
C ALA A 300 2.63 -7.95 7.78
N GLY A 301 2.02 -7.77 6.61
CA GLY A 301 1.71 -6.49 5.95
C GLY A 301 1.10 -5.38 6.81
N PRO A 302 1.00 -4.15 6.26
CA PRO A 302 0.48 -3.01 6.99
C PRO A 302 -0.90 -3.31 7.54
N GLN A 303 -1.15 -2.93 8.78
CA GLN A 303 -2.44 -3.10 9.44
C GLN A 303 -2.97 -1.75 9.91
N LEU A 304 -4.28 -1.65 10.07
CA LEU A 304 -4.90 -0.50 10.73
C LEU A 304 -4.80 -0.65 12.25
N LYS A 305 -4.88 0.47 12.96
CA LYS A 305 -5.17 0.40 14.39
C LYS A 305 -6.54 -0.25 14.61
N ASN A 306 -6.62 -1.16 15.59
CA ASN A 306 -7.87 -1.83 15.95
C ASN A 306 -9.05 -0.86 16.18
N ASN A 307 -8.80 0.34 16.71
CA ASN A 307 -9.83 1.35 16.92
C ASN A 307 -10.31 1.99 15.61
N GLU A 308 -9.43 2.21 14.64
CA GLU A 308 -9.79 2.67 13.31
C GLU A 308 -10.54 1.57 12.54
N THR A 309 -10.12 0.31 12.63
CA THR A 309 -10.88 -0.79 12.04
C THR A 309 -12.32 -0.83 12.59
N GLN A 310 -12.49 -0.67 13.91
CA GLN A 310 -13.83 -0.56 14.52
C GLN A 310 -14.63 0.62 13.96
N TRP A 311 -13.96 1.74 13.72
CA TRP A 311 -14.59 2.94 13.16
C TRP A 311 -15.05 2.74 11.71
N HIS A 312 -14.23 2.13 10.85
CA HIS A 312 -14.61 1.84 9.46
C HIS A 312 -15.74 0.83 9.38
N ARG A 313 -15.73 -0.21 10.22
CA ARG A 313 -16.85 -1.17 10.31
C ARG A 313 -18.14 -0.48 10.72
N ASP A 314 -18.12 0.40 11.71
CA ASP A 314 -19.28 1.20 12.10
C ASP A 314 -19.82 2.03 10.93
N LYS A 315 -18.96 2.68 10.13
CA LYS A 315 -19.40 3.43 8.93
C LYS A 315 -19.98 2.51 7.85
N LEU A 316 -19.41 1.33 7.64
CA LEU A 316 -19.91 0.35 6.65
C LEU A 316 -21.25 -0.28 7.08
N ASP A 317 -21.41 -0.55 8.37
CA ASP A 317 -22.64 -1.12 8.95
C ASP A 317 -23.79 -0.11 8.94
N THR A 318 -23.50 1.17 9.19
CA THR A 318 -24.53 2.21 9.36
C THR A 318 -24.86 2.99 8.09
N PHE A 319 -24.00 2.97 7.07
CA PHE A 319 -24.25 3.65 5.81
C PHE A 319 -25.11 2.83 4.84
N GLY A 320 -26.15 3.46 4.29
CA GLY A 320 -27.12 2.82 3.41
C GLY A 320 -26.63 2.62 1.96
N GLY A 321 -25.73 3.49 1.49
CA GLY A 321 -25.28 3.53 0.10
C GLY A 321 -24.03 2.70 -0.21
N ASN A 322 -23.40 3.02 -1.35
CA ASN A 322 -22.20 2.37 -1.86
C ASN A 322 -20.93 2.99 -1.27
N THR A 323 -19.88 2.21 -1.12
CA THR A 323 -18.62 2.65 -0.50
C THR A 323 -17.45 2.48 -1.44
N VAL A 324 -16.61 3.50 -1.52
CA VAL A 324 -15.24 3.44 -2.04
C VAL A 324 -14.28 3.46 -0.86
N LEU A 325 -13.43 2.43 -0.75
CA LEU A 325 -12.34 2.40 0.24
C LEU A 325 -11.09 3.05 -0.36
N LEU A 326 -10.34 3.77 0.46
CA LEU A 326 -9.10 4.45 0.06
C LEU A 326 -8.01 4.14 1.10
N SER A 327 -6.85 3.68 0.67
CA SER A 327 -5.68 3.45 1.53
C SER A 327 -4.40 3.93 0.84
N HIS A 328 -3.31 4.10 1.58
CA HIS A 328 -2.02 4.28 0.94
C HIS A 328 -1.49 2.93 0.45
N HIS A 329 -1.40 1.95 1.35
CA HIS A 329 -0.91 0.61 1.03
C HIS A 329 -1.96 -0.26 0.36
N GLN A 330 -1.47 -1.14 -0.52
CA GLN A 330 -2.23 -2.11 -1.26
C GLN A 330 -2.92 -3.18 -0.39
N LEU A 331 -4.15 -3.55 -0.79
CA LEU A 331 -4.80 -4.77 -0.32
C LEU A 331 -4.11 -6.01 -0.90
N PHE A 332 -3.76 -5.96 -2.19
CA PHE A 332 -3.02 -7.00 -2.89
C PHE A 332 -2.18 -6.39 -4.01
N THR A 333 -1.16 -7.10 -4.47
CA THR A 333 -0.26 -6.65 -5.54
C THR A 333 0.15 -7.77 -6.47
N GLY A 334 0.30 -7.44 -7.76
CA GLY A 334 0.83 -8.36 -8.76
C GLY A 334 2.37 -8.34 -8.87
N ASN A 335 3.05 -7.34 -8.32
CA ASN A 335 4.47 -7.06 -8.59
C ASN A 335 5.35 -6.86 -7.34
N ALA A 336 4.78 -6.63 -6.16
CA ALA A 336 5.53 -6.31 -4.93
C ALA A 336 5.24 -7.31 -3.80
N LYS A 337 6.11 -7.31 -2.80
CA LYS A 337 5.99 -8.21 -1.65
C LYS A 337 5.44 -7.42 -0.46
N ILE A 338 4.30 -7.87 0.06
CA ILE A 338 3.66 -7.37 1.28
C ILE A 338 4.19 -8.12 2.51
N ASN A 339 4.24 -9.45 2.45
CA ASN A 339 4.60 -10.28 3.61
C ASN A 339 6.01 -10.87 3.50
N GLY A 340 6.76 -10.84 4.59
CA GLY A 340 8.01 -11.59 4.75
C GLY A 340 7.74 -13.10 4.76
N PHE A 341 8.67 -13.89 4.22
CA PHE A 341 8.47 -15.33 4.01
C PHE A 341 8.40 -16.16 5.30
N GLU A 342 8.89 -15.64 6.44
CA GLU A 342 8.81 -16.26 7.77
C GLU A 342 7.67 -15.70 8.62
N SER A 343 6.91 -14.73 8.09
CA SER A 343 5.75 -14.17 8.78
C SER A 343 4.60 -15.19 8.86
N VAL A 344 3.62 -14.88 9.70
CA VAL A 344 2.38 -15.69 9.80
C VAL A 344 1.63 -15.79 8.46
N TYR A 345 1.84 -14.84 7.55
CA TYR A 345 1.25 -14.83 6.20
C TYR A 345 2.30 -14.96 5.10
N GLY A 346 3.46 -15.57 5.40
CA GLY A 346 4.54 -15.74 4.44
C GLY A 346 4.15 -16.55 3.20
N SER A 347 3.11 -17.37 3.29
CA SER A 347 2.51 -18.09 2.16
C SER A 347 1.64 -17.23 1.23
N TYR A 348 1.42 -15.96 1.58
CA TYR A 348 0.69 -14.98 0.79
C TYR A 348 1.54 -13.73 0.57
N PRO A 349 2.70 -13.82 -0.10
CA PRO A 349 3.60 -12.69 -0.24
C PRO A 349 2.97 -11.46 -0.90
N TYR A 350 1.88 -11.62 -1.65
CA TYR A 350 1.19 -10.61 -2.44
C TYR A 350 -0.10 -10.04 -1.82
N LEU A 351 -0.56 -10.55 -0.66
CA LEU A 351 -1.89 -10.25 -0.11
C LEU A 351 -1.81 -9.72 1.32
N ASN A 352 -2.42 -8.57 1.57
CA ASN A 352 -2.56 -8.01 2.90
C ASN A 352 -3.75 -8.66 3.62
N LYS A 353 -3.46 -9.72 4.38
CA LYS A 353 -4.50 -10.49 5.06
C LYS A 353 -5.14 -9.76 6.24
N TYR A 354 -4.44 -8.81 6.88
CA TYR A 354 -5.05 -7.97 7.91
C TYR A 354 -6.18 -7.12 7.34
N LEU A 355 -5.91 -6.42 6.23
CA LEU A 355 -6.93 -5.62 5.55
C LEU A 355 -8.02 -6.50 4.91
N LEU A 356 -7.65 -7.60 4.26
CA LEU A 356 -8.62 -8.49 3.65
C LEU A 356 -9.62 -8.99 4.69
N ASP A 357 -9.12 -9.59 5.78
CA ASP A 357 -9.96 -10.23 6.80
C ASP A 357 -10.89 -9.22 7.49
N ASP A 358 -10.48 -7.96 7.63
CA ASP A 358 -11.29 -6.90 8.24
C ASP A 358 -12.46 -6.43 7.36
N PHE A 359 -12.29 -6.43 6.02
CA PHE A 359 -13.24 -5.76 5.11
C PHE A 359 -13.95 -6.69 4.12
N ARG A 360 -13.47 -7.92 3.90
CA ARG A 360 -14.06 -8.84 2.90
C ARG A 360 -15.55 -9.12 3.10
N TYR A 361 -16.05 -8.99 4.32
CA TYR A 361 -17.47 -9.14 4.61
C TYR A 361 -18.33 -8.10 3.86
N TYR A 362 -17.78 -6.92 3.56
CA TYR A 362 -18.51 -5.81 2.95
C TYR A 362 -18.33 -5.74 1.43
N PHE A 363 -17.43 -6.53 0.86
CA PHE A 363 -17.14 -6.51 -0.58
C PHE A 363 -18.35 -6.97 -1.39
N GLY A 364 -18.64 -6.24 -2.47
CA GLY A 364 -19.81 -6.49 -3.32
C GLY A 364 -21.05 -5.78 -2.79
N ASP A 365 -21.50 -6.12 -1.59
CA ASP A 365 -22.77 -5.63 -1.03
C ASP A 365 -22.72 -4.14 -0.64
N LYS A 366 -21.59 -3.69 -0.12
CA LYS A 366 -21.38 -2.32 0.38
C LYS A 366 -20.20 -1.63 -0.28
N VAL A 367 -19.11 -2.36 -0.48
CA VAL A 367 -17.88 -1.83 -1.08
C VAL A 367 -17.89 -2.13 -2.57
N ALA A 368 -17.96 -1.07 -3.36
CA ALA A 368 -17.91 -1.12 -4.82
C ALA A 368 -16.48 -1.14 -5.36
N ALA A 369 -15.55 -0.46 -4.68
CA ALA A 369 -14.17 -0.35 -5.10
C ALA A 369 -13.22 -0.05 -3.93
N TRP A 370 -11.94 -0.35 -4.13
CA TRP A 370 -10.85 0.10 -3.27
C TRP A 370 -9.72 0.66 -4.14
N PHE A 371 -9.34 1.91 -3.87
CA PHE A 371 -8.18 2.57 -4.49
C PHE A 371 -7.02 2.69 -3.49
N TRP A 372 -5.80 2.49 -3.96
CA TRP A 372 -4.58 2.67 -3.16
C TRP A 372 -3.41 3.26 -3.95
N GLY A 373 -2.37 3.74 -3.26
CA GLY A 373 -1.13 4.27 -3.82
C GLY A 373 0.07 3.37 -3.50
N HIS A 374 1.17 3.95 -2.98
CA HIS A 374 2.40 3.32 -2.47
C HIS A 374 3.28 2.66 -3.53
N GLU A 375 2.69 1.84 -4.39
CA GLU A 375 3.36 1.28 -5.55
C GLU A 375 3.31 2.33 -6.66
N HIS A 376 4.47 2.71 -7.18
CA HIS A 376 4.58 3.83 -8.13
C HIS A 376 4.16 3.44 -9.54
N ASN A 377 2.88 3.14 -9.69
CA ASN A 377 2.29 2.62 -10.90
C ASN A 377 0.78 2.97 -10.99
N GLN A 378 0.18 2.78 -12.16
CA GLN A 378 -1.26 2.78 -12.39
C GLN A 378 -1.67 1.38 -12.85
N VAL A 379 -2.38 0.63 -12.00
CA VAL A 379 -2.74 -0.77 -12.29
C VAL A 379 -4.24 -1.00 -12.13
N ILE A 380 -4.83 -1.53 -13.20
CA ILE A 380 -6.22 -2.00 -13.23
C ILE A 380 -6.22 -3.50 -12.96
N TYR A 381 -6.42 -3.91 -11.70
CA TYR A 381 -6.49 -5.32 -11.35
C TYR A 381 -7.74 -5.99 -11.93
N LYS A 382 -7.67 -7.30 -12.18
CA LYS A 382 -8.84 -8.08 -12.57
C LYS A 382 -9.95 -7.91 -11.53
N ASN A 383 -11.18 -7.87 -11.99
CA ASN A 383 -12.34 -7.65 -11.12
C ASN A 383 -12.59 -8.88 -10.22
N ASN A 384 -13.24 -8.68 -9.08
CA ASN A 384 -13.66 -9.71 -8.13
C ASN A 384 -12.51 -10.51 -7.47
N LEU A 385 -11.25 -10.05 -7.56
CA LEU A 385 -10.14 -10.68 -6.85
C LEU A 385 -10.38 -10.61 -5.35
N PHE A 386 -10.27 -11.77 -4.67
CA PHE A 386 -10.53 -11.90 -3.24
C PHE A 386 -11.93 -11.40 -2.81
N GLY A 387 -12.89 -11.39 -3.74
CA GLY A 387 -14.25 -10.89 -3.53
C GLY A 387 -14.42 -9.38 -3.70
N LEU A 388 -13.34 -8.60 -3.83
CA LEU A 388 -13.42 -7.15 -4.05
C LEU A 388 -13.85 -6.87 -5.50
N PRO A 389 -14.96 -6.15 -5.76
CA PRO A 389 -15.41 -5.93 -7.14
C PRO A 389 -14.37 -5.23 -8.01
N LYS A 390 -13.70 -4.19 -7.46
CA LYS A 390 -12.75 -3.34 -8.17
C LYS A 390 -11.59 -2.95 -7.25
N GLY A 391 -10.39 -3.48 -7.49
CA GLY A 391 -9.14 -3.04 -6.83
C GLY A 391 -8.27 -2.25 -7.78
N ARG A 392 -7.80 -1.06 -7.38
CA ARG A 392 -7.16 -0.11 -8.30
C ARG A 392 -5.95 0.55 -7.65
N LEU A 393 -4.79 0.43 -8.28
CA LEU A 393 -3.60 1.16 -7.88
C LEU A 393 -3.55 2.49 -8.65
N VAL A 394 -3.43 3.59 -7.92
CA VAL A 394 -3.28 4.97 -8.38
C VAL A 394 -2.13 5.59 -7.58
N GLY A 395 -0.90 5.14 -7.81
CA GLY A 395 0.30 5.58 -7.07
C GLY A 395 1.34 6.27 -7.94
N ALA A 396 0.97 6.70 -9.14
CA ALA A 396 1.90 7.26 -10.12
C ALA A 396 1.56 8.73 -10.45
N SER A 397 1.07 9.54 -9.52
CA SER A 397 0.63 10.90 -9.89
C SER A 397 1.76 11.93 -10.00
N ALA A 398 2.98 11.64 -9.56
CA ALA A 398 4.11 12.54 -9.79
C ALA A 398 5.48 11.89 -9.72
N TYR A 399 5.59 10.72 -9.09
CA TYR A 399 6.87 10.05 -8.98
C TYR A 399 7.28 9.42 -10.33
N GLU A 400 8.47 9.75 -10.81
CA GLU A 400 8.99 9.26 -12.09
C GLU A 400 9.49 7.82 -11.98
N GLU A 401 8.69 6.85 -12.43
CA GLU A 401 9.07 5.44 -12.47
C GLU A 401 9.75 5.08 -13.80
N MET A 402 10.94 4.47 -13.74
CA MET A 402 11.71 4.13 -14.93
C MET A 402 11.20 2.86 -15.62
N THR A 403 11.23 2.82 -16.94
CA THR A 403 10.93 1.62 -17.74
C THR A 403 11.90 0.47 -17.44
N SER A 404 13.14 0.77 -17.02
CA SER A 404 14.12 -0.24 -16.61
C SER A 404 13.76 -0.98 -15.33
N ASN A 405 12.91 -0.41 -14.48
CA ASN A 405 12.45 -1.05 -13.25
C ASN A 405 11.32 -2.06 -13.52
N ASP A 406 10.68 -1.97 -14.70
CA ASP A 406 9.58 -2.82 -15.14
C ASP A 406 8.48 -2.97 -14.06
N PRO A 407 7.81 -1.86 -13.67
CA PRO A 407 6.78 -1.85 -12.62
C PRO A 407 5.55 -2.67 -13.02
N TYR A 408 5.38 -3.01 -14.31
CA TYR A 408 4.30 -3.88 -14.79
C TYR A 408 4.70 -5.37 -14.86
N LYS A 409 5.88 -5.73 -14.34
CA LYS A 409 6.30 -7.14 -14.27
C LYS A 409 5.41 -7.92 -13.31
N GLN A 410 4.57 -8.80 -13.86
CA GLN A 410 3.80 -9.76 -13.07
C GLN A 410 4.74 -10.73 -12.33
N LYS A 411 4.87 -10.57 -11.01
CA LYS A 411 5.63 -11.48 -10.14
C LYS A 411 4.73 -12.53 -9.47
N TYR A 412 3.48 -12.18 -9.17
CA TYR A 412 2.52 -13.05 -8.47
C TYR A 412 1.30 -13.30 -9.35
N GLN A 413 1.20 -14.48 -9.95
CA GLN A 413 0.14 -14.82 -10.92
C GLN A 413 -1.25 -14.90 -10.26
N GLU A 414 -1.29 -15.02 -8.94
CA GLU A 414 -2.48 -15.03 -8.10
C GLU A 414 -3.22 -13.69 -8.09
N VAL A 415 -2.55 -12.60 -8.46
CA VAL A 415 -3.10 -11.24 -8.52
C VAL A 415 -2.93 -10.68 -9.94
N PRO A 416 -3.69 -11.18 -10.92
CA PRO A 416 -3.60 -10.72 -12.30
C PRO A 416 -4.17 -9.31 -12.47
N PHE A 417 -3.63 -8.56 -13.42
CA PHE A 417 -4.14 -7.26 -13.83
C PHE A 417 -4.37 -7.18 -15.34
N GLU A 418 -5.16 -6.19 -15.77
CA GLU A 418 -5.40 -5.88 -17.17
C GLU A 418 -4.12 -5.40 -17.85
N ASP A 419 -3.97 -5.66 -19.15
CA ASP A 419 -2.85 -5.12 -19.96
C ASP A 419 -3.14 -3.66 -20.35
N ILE A 420 -3.29 -2.82 -19.33
CA ILE A 420 -3.51 -1.37 -19.43
C ILE A 420 -2.34 -0.72 -18.70
N LYS A 421 -1.52 0.03 -19.44
CA LYS A 421 -0.27 0.61 -18.93
C LYS A 421 -0.21 2.07 -19.28
N LEU A 422 0.40 2.85 -18.40
CA LEU A 422 0.80 4.22 -18.71
C LEU A 422 1.70 4.19 -19.93
N SER A 423 1.51 5.17 -20.82
CA SER A 423 2.47 5.42 -21.88
C SER A 423 3.79 5.88 -21.25
N HIS A 424 4.88 5.81 -22.00
CA HIS A 424 6.19 6.21 -21.50
C HIS A 424 6.99 6.93 -22.59
N ASP A 425 7.83 7.86 -22.18
CA ASP A 425 8.82 8.52 -23.05
C ASP A 425 10.15 8.70 -22.31
N ASN A 426 11.25 8.73 -23.05
CA ASN A 426 12.61 8.91 -22.53
C ASN A 426 12.98 7.97 -21.35
N GLY A 427 12.38 6.77 -21.31
CA GLY A 427 12.64 5.77 -20.27
C GLY A 427 11.85 5.96 -18.97
N TYR A 428 10.84 6.82 -18.94
CA TYR A 428 9.95 7.06 -17.78
C TYR A 428 8.49 6.85 -18.16
N TYR A 429 7.74 6.17 -17.29
CA TYR A 429 6.28 6.10 -17.42
C TYR A 429 5.65 7.46 -17.12
N ASN A 430 4.56 7.76 -17.81
CA ASN A 430 3.73 8.92 -17.56
C ASN A 430 3.12 8.89 -16.15
N HIS A 431 2.64 10.03 -15.70
CA HIS A 431 1.90 10.16 -14.45
C HIS A 431 0.45 9.72 -14.63
N GLY A 432 -0.14 9.02 -13.66
CA GLY A 432 -1.51 8.52 -13.67
C GLY A 432 -2.38 9.09 -12.55
N PHE A 433 -3.69 9.21 -12.82
CA PHE A 433 -4.71 9.57 -11.83
C PHE A 433 -6.08 9.02 -12.22
N ALA A 434 -7.05 9.05 -11.30
CA ALA A 434 -8.42 8.61 -11.56
C ALA A 434 -9.45 9.71 -11.26
N VAL A 435 -10.59 9.68 -11.94
CA VAL A 435 -11.72 10.59 -11.73
C VAL A 435 -13.01 9.79 -11.65
N LEU A 436 -13.75 9.97 -10.56
CA LEU A 436 -15.09 9.44 -10.38
C LEU A 436 -16.10 10.54 -10.73
N ASP A 437 -16.95 10.31 -11.72
CA ASP A 437 -17.94 11.25 -12.22
C ASP A 437 -19.37 10.81 -11.85
N PHE A 438 -19.99 11.55 -10.94
CA PHE A 438 -21.30 11.27 -10.38
C PHE A 438 -22.46 11.90 -11.17
N SER A 439 -22.16 12.75 -12.17
CA SER A 439 -23.16 13.50 -12.93
C SER A 439 -24.10 12.63 -13.77
N GLY A 440 -23.68 11.41 -14.11
CA GLY A 440 -24.45 10.47 -14.92
C GLY A 440 -25.48 9.62 -14.18
N ARG A 441 -25.66 9.80 -12.85
CA ARG A 441 -26.57 8.99 -12.03
C ARG A 441 -28.02 9.48 -12.12
N ASN A 442 -28.97 8.55 -12.18
CA ASN A 442 -30.41 8.86 -12.05
C ASN A 442 -30.91 8.63 -10.63
N ASN A 443 -30.36 7.66 -9.91
CA ASN A 443 -30.64 7.36 -8.51
C ASN A 443 -29.37 7.44 -7.65
N PRO A 444 -29.49 7.67 -6.33
CA PRO A 444 -28.34 7.83 -5.44
C PRO A 444 -27.32 6.67 -5.51
N THR A 445 -27.76 5.42 -5.64
CA THR A 445 -26.85 4.26 -5.63
C THR A 445 -26.51 3.74 -7.02
N ASP A 446 -26.88 4.46 -8.09
CA ASP A 446 -26.51 4.10 -9.45
C ASP A 446 -24.98 4.05 -9.62
N SER A 447 -24.55 3.27 -10.60
CA SER A 447 -23.14 3.13 -10.94
C SER A 447 -22.50 4.46 -11.30
N VAL A 448 -21.27 4.69 -10.86
CA VAL A 448 -20.48 5.89 -11.13
C VAL A 448 -19.49 5.60 -12.25
N VAL A 449 -19.36 6.52 -13.20
CA VAL A 449 -18.34 6.40 -14.26
C VAL A 449 -16.99 6.76 -13.66
N THR A 450 -15.99 5.92 -13.86
CA THR A 450 -14.62 6.18 -13.43
C THR A 450 -13.70 6.13 -14.62
N THR A 451 -12.96 7.22 -14.82
CA THR A 451 -12.00 7.35 -15.91
C THR A 451 -10.60 7.51 -15.32
N TYR A 452 -9.66 6.76 -15.87
CA TYR A 452 -8.24 6.81 -15.55
C TYR A 452 -7.54 7.58 -16.64
N TYR A 453 -6.67 8.49 -16.23
CA TYR A 453 -5.99 9.41 -17.13
C TYR A 453 -4.49 9.32 -16.94
N GLU A 454 -3.76 9.81 -17.94
CA GLU A 454 -2.32 10.00 -17.88
C GLU A 454 -1.89 11.42 -18.27
N TYR A 455 -0.76 11.86 -17.72
CA TYR A 455 -0.06 13.10 -18.04
C TYR A 455 1.43 12.80 -18.27
N PRO A 456 2.09 13.38 -19.30
CA PRO A 456 3.49 13.07 -19.57
C PRO A 456 4.41 13.31 -18.37
N SER A 457 5.22 12.30 -18.01
CA SER A 457 6.33 12.50 -17.08
C SER A 457 7.45 13.26 -17.78
N TRP A 458 8.15 14.11 -17.04
CA TRP A 458 9.24 14.91 -17.61
C TRP A 458 10.60 14.20 -17.48
N GLY A 459 10.67 13.10 -16.72
CA GLY A 459 11.91 12.34 -16.54
C GLY A 459 13.08 13.25 -16.13
N ASP A 460 14.19 13.18 -16.85
CA ASP A 460 15.37 14.03 -16.60
C ASP A 460 15.40 15.34 -17.41
N VAL A 461 14.36 15.64 -18.20
CA VAL A 461 14.33 16.79 -19.13
C VAL A 461 13.00 17.53 -19.08
N ASN A 462 13.05 18.82 -18.76
CA ASN A 462 11.88 19.69 -18.89
C ASN A 462 11.40 19.76 -20.37
N PRO A 463 10.13 19.46 -20.66
CA PRO A 463 9.59 19.51 -22.01
C PRO A 463 9.44 20.96 -22.51
N ASP A 464 9.62 21.15 -23.82
CA ASP A 464 9.37 22.42 -24.52
C ASP A 464 8.70 22.14 -25.88
N PRO A 465 7.41 22.50 -26.07
CA PRO A 465 6.54 23.18 -25.10
C PRO A 465 6.10 22.27 -23.95
N ILE A 466 5.67 22.87 -22.84
CA ILE A 466 5.06 22.15 -21.72
C ILE A 466 3.76 21.47 -22.18
N PRO A 467 3.53 20.17 -21.89
CA PRO A 467 2.29 19.49 -22.22
C PRO A 467 1.08 20.13 -21.55
N GLY A 468 0.09 20.52 -22.36
CA GLY A 468 -1.11 21.24 -21.92
C GLY A 468 -2.38 20.38 -21.86
N GLY A 469 -2.27 19.06 -21.69
CA GLY A 469 -3.45 18.20 -21.57
C GLY A 469 -3.18 16.84 -20.92
N VAL A 470 -4.24 16.25 -20.40
CA VAL A 470 -4.29 14.84 -19.95
C VAL A 470 -4.94 13.95 -21.01
N SER A 471 -4.57 12.67 -21.03
CA SER A 471 -5.14 11.67 -21.96
C SER A 471 -5.92 10.60 -21.20
N GLU A 472 -7.07 10.18 -21.73
CA GLU A 472 -7.81 9.05 -21.16
C GLU A 472 -7.08 7.73 -21.47
N LEU A 473 -6.85 6.93 -20.43
CA LEU A 473 -6.23 5.61 -20.50
C LEU A 473 -7.27 4.49 -20.51
N PHE A 474 -8.26 4.59 -19.63
CA PHE A 474 -9.28 3.55 -19.43
C PHE A 474 -10.52 4.13 -18.76
N GLN A 475 -11.70 3.60 -19.07
CA GLN A 475 -12.95 3.98 -18.42
C GLN A 475 -13.75 2.75 -18.03
N GLU A 476 -14.37 2.81 -16.86
CA GLU A 476 -15.28 1.77 -16.38
C GLU A 476 -16.41 2.35 -15.52
N LYS A 477 -17.26 1.46 -15.01
CA LYS A 477 -18.30 1.81 -14.05
C LYS A 477 -18.05 1.10 -12.72
N LEU A 478 -18.15 1.86 -11.64
CA LEU A 478 -18.13 1.33 -10.28
C LEU A 478 -19.56 1.15 -9.81
N SER A 479 -19.86 -0.01 -9.26
CA SER A 479 -21.11 -0.29 -8.58
C SER A 479 -20.88 -1.36 -7.53
N THR A 480 -21.71 -1.33 -6.48
CA THR A 480 -21.92 -2.53 -5.68
C THR A 480 -22.52 -3.62 -6.58
N SER A 481 -22.24 -4.85 -6.23
CA SER A 481 -22.79 -6.03 -6.88
C SER A 481 -23.14 -6.99 -5.75
N PRO A 482 -24.43 -7.30 -5.53
CA PRO A 482 -24.83 -8.25 -4.49
C PRO A 482 -23.99 -9.51 -4.62
N LYS A 483 -23.57 -10.07 -3.48
CA LYS A 483 -22.81 -11.32 -3.49
C LYS A 483 -23.60 -12.40 -4.22
N ASP A 484 -23.02 -12.89 -5.31
CA ASP A 484 -23.48 -14.11 -5.93
C ASP A 484 -22.85 -15.28 -5.18
N TYR A 485 -23.64 -15.95 -4.35
CA TYR A 485 -23.20 -17.15 -3.63
C TYR A 485 -23.01 -18.35 -4.58
N GLY A 486 -23.61 -18.33 -5.77
CA GLY A 486 -23.64 -19.46 -6.68
C GLY A 486 -24.58 -20.57 -6.19
N PRO A 487 -24.62 -21.72 -6.88
CA PRO A 487 -25.46 -22.85 -6.49
C PRO A 487 -24.90 -23.54 -5.23
N THR A 488 -25.77 -24.25 -4.53
CA THR A 488 -25.38 -25.13 -3.42
C THR A 488 -24.46 -26.25 -3.91
N VAL A 489 -23.58 -26.71 -3.03
CA VAL A 489 -22.62 -27.79 -3.28
C VAL A 489 -23.06 -29.06 -2.56
N ASN A 490 -23.12 -30.18 -3.29
CA ASN A 490 -23.57 -31.46 -2.75
C ASN A 490 -22.39 -32.37 -2.37
N TYR A 491 -22.62 -33.26 -1.42
CA TYR A 491 -21.74 -34.39 -1.15
C TYR A 491 -21.53 -35.26 -2.40
N GLY A 492 -20.29 -35.68 -2.65
CA GLY A 492 -19.91 -36.50 -3.79
C GLY A 492 -19.87 -35.76 -5.13
N GLU A 493 -20.11 -34.44 -5.14
CA GLU A 493 -19.92 -33.63 -6.33
C GLU A 493 -18.44 -33.44 -6.65
N MET A 494 -18.10 -33.45 -7.94
CA MET A 494 -16.77 -33.12 -8.42
C MET A 494 -16.56 -31.61 -8.28
N ILE A 495 -15.58 -31.22 -7.47
CA ILE A 495 -15.26 -29.83 -7.17
C ILE A 495 -13.76 -29.61 -7.22
N HIS A 496 -13.35 -28.35 -7.13
CA HIS A 496 -12.00 -27.96 -6.79
C HIS A 496 -12.00 -26.96 -5.64
N LEU A 497 -10.90 -26.97 -4.87
CA LEU A 497 -10.70 -26.05 -3.74
C LEU A 497 -9.84 -24.88 -4.18
N ASN A 498 -10.46 -23.70 -4.25
CA ASN A 498 -9.81 -22.45 -4.59
C ASN A 498 -9.41 -21.68 -3.32
N LEU A 499 -8.18 -21.15 -3.29
CA LEU A 499 -7.62 -20.42 -2.16
C LEU A 499 -7.93 -18.93 -2.26
N GLU A 500 -8.61 -18.40 -1.25
CA GLU A 500 -8.95 -16.98 -1.01
C GLU A 500 -9.48 -16.20 -2.24
N GLY A 501 -10.05 -16.85 -3.27
CA GLY A 501 -10.55 -16.16 -4.47
C GLY A 501 -9.42 -15.67 -5.39
N SER A 502 -8.24 -16.29 -5.30
CA SER A 502 -7.07 -16.07 -6.16
C SER A 502 -7.00 -17.08 -7.31
N ALA A 503 -5.96 -17.04 -8.14
CA ALA A 503 -5.69 -18.10 -9.12
C ALA A 503 -5.07 -19.39 -8.52
N GLY A 504 -4.89 -19.47 -7.20
CA GLY A 504 -4.31 -20.62 -6.51
C GLY A 504 -5.35 -21.68 -6.12
N PHE A 505 -5.03 -22.96 -6.33
CA PHE A 505 -5.88 -24.11 -5.99
C PHE A 505 -5.05 -25.23 -5.37
N ILE A 506 -5.73 -26.22 -4.76
CA ILE A 506 -5.08 -27.51 -4.51
C ILE A 506 -4.64 -28.12 -5.84
N ALA A 507 -3.34 -28.40 -5.93
CA ALA A 507 -2.64 -28.84 -7.12
C ALA A 507 -1.87 -30.14 -6.88
N PRO A 508 -1.60 -30.92 -7.95
CA PRO A 508 -1.00 -32.24 -7.82
C PRO A 508 0.50 -32.12 -7.52
N PHE A 509 1.00 -32.88 -6.54
CA PHE A 509 2.43 -33.03 -6.32
C PHE A 509 2.79 -34.40 -5.76
N LYS A 510 3.82 -35.02 -6.36
CA LYS A 510 4.28 -36.36 -6.01
C LYS A 510 5.74 -36.29 -5.56
N ASN A 511 5.99 -36.69 -4.31
CA ASN A 511 7.34 -36.82 -3.77
C ASN A 511 7.51 -38.16 -3.05
N GLY A 512 8.37 -39.02 -3.60
CA GLY A 512 8.61 -40.36 -3.06
C GLY A 512 7.36 -41.27 -3.11
N SER A 513 7.05 -41.91 -1.98
CA SER A 513 5.91 -42.84 -1.84
C SER A 513 4.62 -42.18 -1.35
N GLN A 514 4.64 -40.87 -1.06
CA GLN A 514 3.50 -40.11 -0.55
C GLN A 514 3.07 -39.03 -1.56
N TYR A 515 1.77 -38.74 -1.58
CA TYR A 515 1.17 -37.71 -2.42
C TYR A 515 0.80 -36.53 -1.53
N TYR A 516 1.49 -35.41 -1.73
CA TYR A 516 1.32 -34.20 -0.94
C TYR A 516 0.62 -33.16 -1.81
N PRO A 517 -0.54 -32.63 -1.42
CA PRO A 517 -1.12 -31.50 -2.13
C PRO A 517 -0.30 -30.23 -1.90
N ILE A 518 -0.19 -29.43 -2.96
CA ILE A 518 0.42 -28.09 -2.95
C ILE A 518 -0.62 -27.05 -3.38
N ILE A 519 -0.29 -25.77 -3.24
CA ILE A 519 -0.94 -24.69 -3.97
C ILE A 519 -0.26 -24.53 -5.33
N GLY A 520 -1.06 -24.48 -6.38
CA GLY A 520 -0.58 -24.22 -7.74
C GLY A 520 -1.70 -23.74 -8.65
N THR A 521 -1.37 -23.62 -9.93
CA THR A 521 -2.29 -23.14 -10.98
C THR A 521 -2.96 -24.25 -11.76
N THR A 522 -2.52 -25.50 -11.58
CA THR A 522 -3.15 -26.69 -12.17
C THR A 522 -4.03 -27.36 -11.14
N THR A 523 -5.33 -27.24 -11.34
CA THR A 523 -6.33 -27.68 -10.38
C THR A 523 -6.47 -29.21 -10.31
N VAL A 524 -6.62 -29.73 -9.09
CA VAL A 524 -7.07 -31.10 -8.84
C VAL A 524 -8.57 -31.14 -8.60
N PHE A 525 -9.26 -32.10 -9.22
CA PHE A 525 -10.64 -32.42 -8.87
C PHE A 525 -10.71 -33.24 -7.59
N LEU A 526 -11.66 -32.88 -6.74
CA LEU A 526 -11.90 -33.43 -5.41
C LEU A 526 -13.38 -33.80 -5.27
N GLU A 527 -13.69 -34.62 -4.27
CA GLU A 527 -15.05 -34.88 -3.78
C GLU A 527 -15.08 -34.60 -2.27
N ILE A 528 -16.08 -33.86 -1.81
CA ILE A 528 -16.40 -33.76 -0.38
C ILE A 528 -17.30 -34.94 0.01
N GLN A 529 -16.88 -35.72 1.01
CA GLN A 529 -17.56 -36.93 1.45
C GLN A 529 -17.88 -36.86 2.95
N GLY A 530 -18.80 -37.72 3.42
CA GLY A 530 -19.17 -37.79 4.85
C GLY A 530 -20.68 -37.69 5.11
N GLY A 531 -21.45 -37.28 4.10
CA GLY A 531 -22.90 -37.15 4.17
C GLY A 531 -23.59 -37.42 2.83
N SER A 532 -24.83 -36.94 2.69
CA SER A 532 -25.65 -37.02 1.48
C SER A 532 -26.46 -35.74 1.30
N GLY A 533 -26.68 -35.29 0.07
CA GLY A 533 -27.39 -34.03 -0.21
C GLY A 533 -26.47 -32.82 -0.16
N VAL A 534 -27.01 -31.66 0.21
CA VAL A 534 -26.28 -30.38 0.31
C VAL A 534 -25.33 -30.42 1.52
N ILE A 535 -24.14 -29.86 1.36
CA ILE A 535 -23.19 -29.66 2.47
C ILE A 535 -23.70 -28.51 3.33
N MET A 536 -23.69 -28.68 4.65
CA MET A 536 -24.12 -27.66 5.60
C MET A 536 -22.93 -27.03 6.35
N ASP A 537 -23.12 -25.81 6.85
CA ASP A 537 -22.22 -25.15 7.79
C ASP A 537 -22.04 -26.01 9.05
N GLU A 538 -20.79 -26.16 9.48
CA GLU A 538 -20.32 -27.01 10.57
C GLU A 538 -20.34 -28.53 10.31
N ASP A 539 -20.63 -28.96 9.08
CA ASP A 539 -20.54 -30.38 8.71
C ASP A 539 -19.12 -30.94 8.86
N VAL A 540 -19.05 -32.20 9.29
CA VAL A 540 -17.81 -32.97 9.37
C VAL A 540 -17.64 -33.78 8.09
N VAL A 541 -16.60 -33.45 7.33
CA VAL A 541 -16.35 -34.00 6.01
C VAL A 541 -14.97 -34.64 5.89
N THR A 542 -14.80 -35.44 4.85
CA THR A 542 -13.49 -35.88 4.35
C THR A 542 -13.31 -35.37 2.92
N ILE A 543 -12.07 -35.04 2.54
CA ILE A 543 -11.74 -34.50 1.22
C ILE A 543 -11.02 -35.60 0.42
N LYS A 544 -11.67 -36.10 -0.63
CA LYS A 544 -11.13 -37.15 -1.50
C LYS A 544 -10.56 -36.53 -2.77
N SER A 545 -9.32 -36.87 -3.13
CA SER A 545 -8.74 -36.52 -4.44
C SER A 545 -9.15 -37.51 -5.53
N LEU A 546 -9.40 -36.96 -6.72
CA LEU A 546 -9.70 -37.71 -7.94
C LEU A 546 -8.50 -37.81 -8.88
N GLU A 547 -7.30 -37.44 -8.42
CA GLU A 547 -6.08 -37.60 -9.22
C GLU A 547 -5.82 -39.07 -9.59
N ASN A 548 -5.41 -39.27 -10.84
CA ASN A 548 -5.05 -40.58 -11.35
C ASN A 548 -3.80 -41.11 -10.62
N GLY A 549 -3.81 -42.41 -10.28
CA GLY A 549 -2.65 -43.09 -9.69
C GLY A 549 -2.56 -43.06 -8.15
N LEU A 550 -3.50 -42.40 -7.47
CA LEU A 550 -3.61 -42.45 -6.00
C LEU A 550 -4.14 -43.81 -5.49
N GLY A 551 -4.99 -44.48 -6.26
CA GLY A 551 -5.63 -45.73 -5.85
C GLY A 551 -6.42 -45.54 -4.55
N LYS A 552 -6.10 -46.33 -3.52
CA LYS A 552 -6.71 -46.20 -2.19
C LYS A 552 -6.16 -45.05 -1.34
N TYR A 553 -5.08 -44.40 -1.75
CA TYR A 553 -4.42 -43.32 -0.99
C TYR A 553 -4.90 -41.96 -1.47
N ASN A 554 -6.19 -41.68 -1.28
CA ASN A 554 -6.85 -40.52 -1.89
C ASN A 554 -7.61 -39.64 -0.91
N ILE A 555 -7.56 -39.89 0.41
CA ILE A 555 -8.23 -39.05 1.40
C ILE A 555 -7.22 -38.14 2.10
N LEU A 556 -7.46 -36.83 2.04
CA LEU A 556 -6.59 -35.82 2.64
C LEU A 556 -6.63 -35.89 4.17
N GLY A 557 -5.46 -36.05 4.79
CA GLY A 557 -5.33 -36.04 6.25
C GLY A 557 -4.24 -35.10 6.75
N ALA A 558 -4.41 -34.62 7.99
CA ALA A 558 -3.39 -33.87 8.73
C ALA A 558 -2.73 -34.77 9.78
N TRP A 559 -1.45 -35.10 9.59
CA TRP A 559 -0.78 -36.19 10.29
C TRP A 559 0.07 -35.74 11.49
N SER A 560 0.98 -36.60 11.95
CA SER A 560 1.72 -36.45 13.22
C SER A 560 2.57 -35.19 13.33
N THR A 561 2.99 -34.60 12.21
CA THR A 561 3.47 -33.23 12.17
C THR A 561 2.44 -32.41 11.41
N SER A 562 1.82 -31.42 12.08
CA SER A 562 0.86 -30.48 11.44
C SER A 562 1.43 -29.81 10.19
N LYS A 563 2.76 -29.80 10.05
CA LYS A 563 3.56 -29.21 8.97
C LYS A 563 3.42 -29.86 7.59
N SER A 564 2.77 -31.02 7.43
CA SER A 564 2.60 -31.64 6.10
C SER A 564 1.35 -32.51 6.02
N LEU A 565 0.41 -32.11 5.17
CA LEU A 565 -0.75 -32.93 4.80
C LEU A 565 -0.39 -33.87 3.67
N TYR A 566 -0.96 -35.08 3.68
CA TYR A 566 -0.84 -36.01 2.55
C TYR A 566 -2.08 -36.89 2.42
N TYR A 567 -2.28 -37.42 1.22
CA TYR A 567 -3.38 -38.36 0.93
C TYR A 567 -3.08 -39.76 1.48
N TYR A 568 -4.08 -40.40 2.07
CA TYR A 568 -3.94 -41.73 2.65
C TYR A 568 -5.21 -42.58 2.49
N THR A 569 -5.16 -43.83 2.95
CA THR A 569 -6.33 -44.73 2.98
C THR A 569 -7.39 -44.22 3.95
N PRO A 570 -8.69 -44.35 3.63
CA PRO A 570 -9.77 -43.93 4.52
C PRO A 570 -9.72 -44.58 5.91
N GLY A 571 -10.30 -43.92 6.92
CA GLY A 571 -10.58 -44.49 8.24
C GLY A 571 -9.85 -43.84 9.42
N TYR A 572 -9.21 -42.69 9.23
CA TYR A 572 -8.43 -42.00 10.25
C TYR A 572 -9.07 -40.68 10.68
N LYS A 573 -9.05 -40.38 11.99
CA LYS A 573 -9.61 -39.12 12.53
C LYS A 573 -8.92 -37.87 11.98
N GLN A 574 -7.64 -38.00 11.60
CA GLN A 574 -6.82 -36.99 10.93
C GLN A 574 -7.42 -36.49 9.62
N GLN A 575 -8.32 -37.27 9.00
CA GLN A 575 -8.94 -36.99 7.71
C GLN A 575 -10.24 -36.21 7.83
N ASN A 576 -10.73 -35.98 9.05
CA ASN A 576 -11.99 -35.28 9.27
C ASN A 576 -11.76 -33.77 9.38
N TRP A 577 -12.55 -33.02 8.62
CA TRP A 577 -12.52 -31.57 8.55
C TRP A 577 -13.90 -31.01 8.84
N ILE A 578 -13.99 -29.96 9.66
CA ILE A 578 -15.21 -29.19 9.85
C ILE A 578 -15.22 -28.11 8.77
N VAL A 579 -16.25 -28.10 7.92
CA VAL A 579 -16.49 -27.00 6.97
C VAL A 579 -17.25 -25.91 7.70
N LYS A 580 -16.73 -24.69 7.73
CA LYS A 580 -17.35 -23.58 8.46
C LYS A 580 -17.42 -22.33 7.60
N LYS A 581 -18.59 -21.70 7.47
CA LYS A 581 -18.70 -20.40 6.82
C LYS A 581 -17.87 -19.36 7.58
N VAL A 582 -17.10 -18.55 6.85
CA VAL A 582 -16.26 -17.49 7.43
C VAL A 582 -17.12 -16.44 8.12
N PHE A 583 -18.28 -16.14 7.53
CA PHE A 583 -19.24 -15.19 8.07
C PHE A 583 -20.47 -15.91 8.62
N PRO A 584 -20.97 -15.51 9.80
CA PRO A 584 -22.26 -15.98 10.28
C PRO A 584 -23.37 -15.65 9.28
N SER A 585 -24.22 -16.64 9.01
CA SER A 585 -25.41 -16.51 8.16
C SER A 585 -26.53 -17.39 8.70
N ASP A 586 -27.77 -16.96 8.49
CA ASP A 586 -28.98 -17.77 8.73
C ASP A 586 -29.09 -18.91 7.71
N ASP A 587 -28.57 -18.69 6.49
CA ASP A 587 -28.43 -19.75 5.50
C ASP A 587 -27.24 -20.65 5.86
N LYS A 588 -27.58 -21.90 6.17
CA LYS A 588 -26.65 -22.96 6.54
C LYS A 588 -26.20 -23.81 5.37
N GLU A 589 -26.80 -23.69 4.20
CA GLU A 589 -26.38 -24.44 3.01
C GLU A 589 -25.04 -23.88 2.50
N ILE A 590 -24.10 -24.72 2.10
CA ILE A 590 -22.84 -24.26 1.52
C ILE A 590 -23.00 -24.05 0.01
N HIS A 591 -22.71 -22.85 -0.44
CA HIS A 591 -22.69 -22.45 -1.84
C HIS A 591 -21.27 -22.33 -2.39
N GLN A 592 -21.12 -22.35 -3.73
CA GLN A 592 -19.80 -22.36 -4.36
C GLN A 592 -18.91 -21.14 -4.03
N ASN A 593 -19.54 -19.99 -3.83
CA ASN A 593 -18.85 -18.73 -3.57
C ASN A 593 -18.91 -18.35 -2.09
N ASP A 594 -19.37 -19.25 -1.22
CA ASP A 594 -19.21 -19.05 0.22
C ASP A 594 -17.72 -19.11 0.59
N PRO A 595 -17.21 -18.13 1.35
CA PRO A 595 -15.90 -18.22 1.94
C PRO A 595 -15.95 -19.21 3.12
N LEU A 596 -15.11 -20.23 3.08
CA LEU A 596 -15.11 -21.34 4.05
C LEU A 596 -13.76 -21.50 4.75
N TYR A 597 -13.83 -21.87 6.02
CA TYR A 597 -12.74 -22.50 6.75
C TYR A 597 -12.88 -24.01 6.71
N PHE A 598 -11.75 -24.72 6.56
CA PHE A 598 -11.65 -26.14 6.85
C PHE A 598 -10.84 -26.33 8.12
N ILE A 599 -11.48 -26.80 9.19
CA ILE A 599 -10.85 -26.94 10.51
C ILE A 599 -10.62 -28.43 10.80
N ASN A 600 -9.40 -28.85 11.09
CA ASN A 600 -9.12 -30.26 11.33
C ASN A 600 -9.68 -30.73 12.69
N GLN A 601 -10.34 -31.89 12.72
CA GLN A 601 -10.89 -32.45 13.97
C GLN A 601 -9.84 -33.03 14.91
N TYR A 602 -8.73 -33.55 14.38
CA TYR A 602 -7.67 -34.14 15.20
C TYR A 602 -6.74 -33.06 15.78
N HIS A 603 -6.36 -32.09 14.95
CA HIS A 603 -5.63 -30.89 15.35
C HIS A 603 -6.62 -29.75 15.63
N THR A 604 -7.34 -29.87 16.75
CA THR A 604 -8.44 -28.96 17.12
C THR A 604 -8.05 -27.48 16.99
N GLY A 605 -8.88 -26.71 16.28
CA GLY A 605 -8.70 -25.27 16.10
C GLY A 605 -7.65 -24.87 15.06
N GLN A 606 -7.08 -25.84 14.32
CA GLN A 606 -6.17 -25.54 13.22
C GLN A 606 -6.89 -25.58 11.87
N TYR A 607 -6.63 -24.55 11.07
CA TYR A 607 -7.18 -24.37 9.74
C TYR A 607 -6.31 -25.05 8.69
N LEU A 608 -6.93 -25.64 7.66
CA LEU A 608 -6.26 -26.00 6.41
C LEU A 608 -5.70 -24.72 5.78
N CYS A 609 -4.39 -24.61 5.64
CA CYS A 609 -3.77 -23.40 5.09
C CYS A 609 -2.50 -23.72 4.29
N PRO A 610 -2.08 -22.81 3.40
CA PRO A 610 -0.81 -22.93 2.70
C PRO A 610 0.38 -22.65 3.63
N TYR A 611 1.51 -23.28 3.33
CA TYR A 611 2.79 -23.13 4.00
C TYR A 611 3.93 -23.10 3.00
N ILE A 612 4.70 -22.02 3.01
CA ILE A 612 5.97 -21.94 2.29
C ILE A 612 7.07 -22.43 3.24
N SER A 613 7.70 -23.54 2.88
CA SER A 613 8.85 -24.05 3.63
C SER A 613 10.13 -23.40 3.14
N THR A 614 10.97 -22.94 4.07
CA THR A 614 12.28 -22.33 3.81
C THR A 614 13.24 -23.33 3.17
N GLY A 615 13.14 -23.51 1.86
CA GLY A 615 13.94 -24.47 1.09
C GLY A 615 13.22 -25.14 -0.07
N TYR A 616 11.90 -24.94 -0.22
CA TYR A 616 11.13 -25.47 -1.34
C TYR A 616 10.59 -24.33 -2.21
N SER A 617 10.51 -24.57 -3.52
CA SER A 617 9.85 -23.68 -4.47
C SER A 617 8.32 -23.76 -4.41
N ASP A 618 7.79 -24.83 -3.81
CA ASP A 618 6.37 -25.14 -3.81
C ASP A 618 5.72 -24.78 -2.47
N THR A 619 4.47 -24.31 -2.53
CA THR A 619 3.66 -24.00 -1.35
C THR A 619 2.86 -25.24 -0.95
N TYR A 620 3.21 -25.88 0.15
CA TYR A 620 2.51 -27.09 0.63
C TYR A 620 1.27 -26.74 1.42
N LEU A 621 0.37 -27.72 1.62
CA LEU A 621 -0.69 -27.58 2.61
C LEU A 621 -0.23 -28.04 4.00
N THR A 622 -0.63 -27.27 5.02
CA THR A 622 -0.40 -27.51 6.45
C THR A 622 -1.72 -27.33 7.22
N THR A 623 -1.71 -27.63 8.52
CA THR A 623 -2.67 -27.02 9.46
C THR A 623 -1.98 -25.98 10.35
N ASN A 624 -2.66 -24.87 10.63
CA ASN A 624 -2.15 -23.82 11.54
C ASN A 624 -3.32 -23.14 12.29
N SER A 625 -3.16 -22.85 13.58
CA SER A 625 -4.16 -22.13 14.39
C SER A 625 -4.18 -20.63 14.11
N ASN A 626 -3.10 -20.08 13.58
CA ASN A 626 -2.90 -18.64 13.42
C ASN A 626 -3.14 -18.14 11.99
N VAL A 627 -3.40 -19.06 11.05
CA VAL A 627 -3.60 -18.74 9.63
C VAL A 627 -4.98 -19.22 9.21
N PRO A 628 -6.03 -18.42 9.43
CA PRO A 628 -7.39 -18.75 9.01
C PRO A 628 -7.51 -18.57 7.49
N ALA A 629 -6.97 -19.52 6.74
CA ALA A 629 -7.03 -19.50 5.28
C ALA A 629 -8.44 -19.79 4.79
N VAL A 630 -8.90 -18.99 3.83
CA VAL A 630 -10.25 -19.10 3.26
C VAL A 630 -10.23 -19.94 1.99
N TRP A 631 -11.23 -20.80 1.85
CA TRP A 631 -11.40 -21.71 0.74
C TRP A 631 -12.77 -21.58 0.11
N PHE A 632 -12.87 -21.85 -1.18
CA PHE A 632 -14.12 -21.87 -1.93
C PHE A 632 -14.28 -23.22 -2.64
N LEU A 633 -15.49 -23.79 -2.61
CA LEU A 633 -15.86 -25.02 -3.30
C LEU A 633 -16.35 -24.70 -4.71
N LYS A 634 -15.53 -24.87 -5.74
CA LYS A 634 -15.91 -24.52 -7.12
C LYS A 634 -16.17 -25.78 -7.96
N ARG A 635 -17.10 -25.73 -8.92
CA ARG A 635 -17.34 -26.82 -9.88
C ARG A 635 -16.33 -26.80 -11.02
#